data_AF-A0A0F7EJ90-F1
#
_entry.id   AF-A0A0F7EJ90-F1
#
_cell.length_a   1.000
_cell.length_b   1.000
_cell.length_c   1.000
_cell.angle_alpha   90.00
_cell.angle_beta   90.00
_cell.angle_gamma   90.00
#
_symmetry.space_group_name_H-M   'P 1'
#
loop_
_entity.id
_entity.type
_entity.pdbx_description
1 polymer ?
#
loop_
_entity_poly.entity_id
_entity_poly.type
_entity_poly.pdbx_seq_one_letter_code
_entity_poly.pdbx_strand_id
1 'polypeptide(L)'
;MQKIRRTKTIEGTKVPGFICNGGSYFFIDVDVYEDGMVNCWELVDLDGLVDKLNNNWLVPSVPRGEAISIFGLGSYEIADAQWNFDQGQYMNLIRDTVTQLNPSLRNIYRISEEEKELWNARKVLHSPKPEDFRVTHEIGYDTVAGQGFTAFMKHEGKNYLVRIVVYKDDAVVCYNSFFTYEYSIESVKELWDNKVLFTSFEEPTAIVLDHLGEVTFSVVQYASEINDKYDELQDMLKKLKGEKTSLELCRQAYYEYLEDPSEFNRARLQEKYELVPEHERMFLGDMDSRDSDYVRIINYPDEKREV
;
A
#
# COMPACT_ATOMS: atom_id res chain seq x y z
N MET A 1 5.99 -26.54 30.81
CA MET A 1 7.06 -25.53 30.91
C MET A 1 6.49 -24.16 30.58
N GLN A 2 6.98 -23.10 31.23
CA GLN A 2 6.61 -21.72 30.91
C GLN A 2 7.04 -21.36 29.49
N LYS A 3 6.17 -20.67 28.73
CA LYS A 3 6.47 -20.20 27.37
C LYS A 3 6.86 -18.72 27.41
N ILE A 4 7.92 -18.35 26.70
CA ILE A 4 8.38 -16.96 26.54
C ILE A 4 8.61 -16.67 25.04
N ARG A 5 8.62 -15.39 24.65
CA ARG A 5 8.88 -14.95 23.27
C ARG A 5 9.68 -13.64 23.24
N ARG A 6 10.39 -13.39 22.14
CA ARG A 6 11.06 -12.10 21.83
C ARG A 6 10.63 -11.60 20.45
N THR A 7 10.81 -10.32 20.18
CA THR A 7 10.68 -9.69 18.86
C THR A 7 12.05 -9.27 18.34
N LYS A 8 12.20 -9.15 17.03
CA LYS A 8 13.40 -8.62 16.35
C LYS A 8 12.94 -7.77 15.16
N THR A 9 13.55 -6.61 14.98
CA THR A 9 13.39 -5.79 13.76
C THR A 9 14.36 -6.31 12.69
N ILE A 10 13.85 -6.47 11.48
CA ILE A 10 14.64 -6.80 10.28
C ILE A 10 14.40 -5.69 9.28
N GLU A 11 15.48 -5.07 8.82
CA GLU A 11 15.38 -4.02 7.82
C GLU A 11 15.24 -4.61 6.43
N GLY A 12 14.60 -3.85 5.54
CA GLY A 12 14.33 -4.27 4.20
C GLY A 12 14.07 -3.10 3.28
N THR A 13 13.88 -3.42 2.02
CA THR A 13 13.47 -2.48 0.98
C THR A 13 12.35 -3.10 0.14
N LYS A 14 11.88 -2.35 -0.85
CA LYS A 14 10.76 -2.72 -1.70
C LYS A 14 11.26 -2.99 -3.11
N VAL A 15 10.76 -4.07 -3.70
CA VAL A 15 10.93 -4.38 -5.12
C VAL A 15 9.53 -4.49 -5.75
N PRO A 16 9.19 -3.72 -6.78
CA PRO A 16 7.90 -3.79 -7.45
C PRO A 16 7.69 -5.19 -8.07
N GLY A 17 6.48 -5.73 -7.94
CA GLY A 17 6.08 -6.98 -8.58
C GLY A 17 4.57 -7.10 -8.68
N PHE A 18 4.09 -8.19 -9.28
CA PHE A 18 2.65 -8.47 -9.37
C PHE A 18 2.29 -9.79 -8.72
N ILE A 19 1.27 -9.79 -7.87
CA ILE A 19 0.61 -11.04 -7.49
C ILE A 19 -0.43 -11.40 -8.54
N CYS A 20 -0.36 -12.61 -9.08
CA CYS A 20 -1.43 -13.18 -9.89
C CYS A 20 -2.26 -14.12 -9.00
N ASN A 21 -3.47 -13.68 -8.67
CA ASN A 21 -4.39 -14.45 -7.84
C ASN A 21 -5.76 -14.53 -8.51
N GLY A 22 -6.24 -15.75 -8.77
CA GLY A 22 -7.54 -15.97 -9.39
C GLY A 22 -7.69 -15.40 -10.80
N GLY A 23 -6.59 -15.20 -11.53
CA GLY A 23 -6.59 -14.58 -12.86
C GLY A 23 -6.52 -13.04 -12.84
N SER A 24 -6.45 -12.41 -11.66
CA SER A 24 -6.28 -10.97 -11.52
C SER A 24 -4.85 -10.62 -11.10
N TYR A 25 -4.36 -9.48 -11.58
CA TYR A 25 -3.01 -9.00 -11.31
C TYR A 25 -3.01 -7.82 -10.35
N PHE A 26 -2.26 -7.93 -9.26
CA PHE A 26 -2.17 -6.92 -8.22
C PHE A 26 -0.75 -6.40 -8.12
N PHE A 27 -0.54 -5.11 -8.41
CA PHE A 27 0.75 -4.48 -8.15
C PHE A 27 1.01 -4.46 -6.65
N ILE A 28 2.21 -4.89 -6.26
CA ILE A 28 2.67 -4.87 -4.88
C ILE A 28 4.10 -4.35 -4.81
N ASP A 29 4.39 -3.67 -3.70
CA ASP A 29 5.74 -3.53 -3.21
C ASP A 29 6.12 -4.86 -2.55
N VAL A 30 6.88 -5.72 -3.22
CA VAL A 30 7.43 -6.95 -2.62
C VAL A 30 8.47 -6.53 -1.58
N ASP A 31 8.22 -6.85 -0.31
CA ASP A 31 9.17 -6.50 0.74
C ASP A 31 10.32 -7.51 0.76
N VAL A 32 11.56 -7.02 0.64
CA VAL A 32 12.78 -7.82 0.63
C VAL A 32 13.62 -7.43 1.84
N TYR A 33 13.96 -8.40 2.68
CA TYR A 33 14.62 -8.16 3.96
C TYR A 33 16.11 -8.55 3.96
N GLU A 34 16.91 -7.95 4.85
CA GLU A 34 18.35 -8.19 4.97
C GLU A 34 18.72 -9.65 5.34
N ASP A 35 17.79 -10.41 5.90
CA ASP A 35 17.92 -11.83 6.20
C ASP A 35 17.50 -12.74 5.03
N GLY A 36 17.23 -12.16 3.85
CA GLY A 36 16.85 -12.90 2.65
C GLY A 36 15.41 -13.41 2.65
N MET A 37 14.60 -13.06 3.64
CA MET A 37 13.17 -13.30 3.59
C MET A 37 12.50 -12.29 2.64
N VAL A 38 11.42 -12.73 2.00
CA VAL A 38 10.67 -11.94 1.02
C VAL A 38 9.18 -12.08 1.30
N ASN A 39 8.47 -10.95 1.37
CA ASN A 39 7.03 -10.93 1.57
C ASN A 39 6.29 -10.56 0.28
N CYS A 40 5.56 -11.54 -0.27
CA CYS A 40 4.73 -11.37 -1.46
C CYS A 40 3.30 -11.88 -1.18
N TRP A 41 2.63 -11.22 -0.22
CA TRP A 41 1.42 -11.64 0.53
C TRP A 41 1.61 -12.83 1.48
N GLU A 42 2.77 -13.48 1.41
CA GLU A 42 3.25 -14.47 2.35
C GLU A 42 4.76 -14.29 2.48
N LEU A 43 5.25 -14.39 3.71
CA LEU A 43 6.67 -14.34 4.02
C LEU A 43 7.31 -15.69 3.70
N VAL A 44 8.19 -15.70 2.70
CA VAL A 44 8.91 -16.88 2.22
C VAL A 44 10.41 -16.65 2.28
N ASP A 45 11.19 -17.73 2.35
CA ASP A 45 12.63 -17.66 2.08
C ASP A 45 12.89 -17.66 0.55
N LEU A 46 14.16 -17.54 0.16
CA LEU A 46 14.54 -17.50 -1.26
C LEU A 46 14.18 -18.77 -2.04
N ASP A 47 14.12 -19.94 -1.39
CA ASP A 47 13.68 -21.19 -2.02
C ASP A 47 12.16 -21.16 -2.25
N GLY A 48 11.39 -20.77 -1.24
CA GLY A 48 9.95 -20.58 -1.36
C GLY A 48 9.57 -19.52 -2.39
N LEU A 49 10.38 -18.47 -2.55
CA LEU A 49 10.19 -17.46 -3.59
C LEU A 49 10.32 -18.06 -5.00
N VAL A 50 11.26 -18.98 -5.21
CA VAL A 50 11.39 -19.71 -6.49
C VAL A 50 10.10 -20.48 -6.79
N ASP A 51 9.49 -21.11 -5.79
CA ASP A 51 8.19 -21.79 -5.96
C ASP A 51 7.05 -20.80 -6.28
N LYS A 52 7.05 -19.61 -5.66
CA LYS A 52 6.08 -18.55 -5.96
C LYS A 52 6.20 -18.05 -7.41
N LEU A 53 7.43 -17.87 -7.91
CA LEU A 53 7.68 -17.48 -9.30
C LEU A 53 7.28 -18.60 -10.27
N ASN A 54 7.72 -19.83 -10.04
CA ASN A 54 7.45 -20.98 -10.92
C ASN A 54 5.94 -21.26 -11.08
N ASN A 55 5.16 -21.05 -10.02
CA ASN A 55 3.70 -21.25 -10.04
C ASN A 55 2.93 -20.01 -10.49
N ASN A 56 3.62 -18.97 -10.99
CA ASN A 56 3.04 -17.69 -11.38
C ASN A 56 2.26 -16.98 -10.26
N TRP A 57 2.53 -17.26 -8.97
CA TRP A 57 1.92 -16.51 -7.88
C TRP A 57 2.47 -15.08 -7.86
N LEU A 58 3.79 -14.95 -7.94
CA LEU A 58 4.49 -13.68 -8.13
C LEU A 58 5.00 -13.65 -9.58
N VAL A 59 4.76 -12.56 -10.29
CA VAL A 59 5.20 -12.38 -11.67
C VAL A 59 5.79 -10.99 -11.89
N PRO A 60 6.82 -10.84 -12.75
CA PRO A 60 7.41 -9.54 -13.08
C PRO A 60 6.72 -8.83 -14.24
N SER A 61 5.77 -9.49 -14.91
CA SER A 61 5.11 -8.99 -16.10
C SER A 61 3.65 -9.41 -16.13
N VAL A 62 2.83 -8.59 -16.78
CA VAL A 62 1.41 -8.81 -16.96
C VAL A 62 1.09 -8.84 -18.47
N PRO A 63 0.30 -9.80 -18.96
CA PRO A 63 -0.08 -9.86 -20.37
C PRO A 63 -0.86 -8.64 -20.84
N ARG A 64 -0.76 -8.34 -22.13
CA ARG A 64 -1.60 -7.34 -22.79
C ARG A 64 -3.08 -7.70 -22.69
N GLY A 65 -3.94 -6.70 -22.48
CA GLY A 65 -5.39 -6.84 -22.34
C GLY A 65 -5.86 -7.20 -20.93
N GLU A 66 -4.93 -7.52 -20.02
CA GLU A 66 -5.23 -7.70 -18.61
C GLU A 66 -5.23 -6.35 -17.87
N ALA A 67 -5.87 -6.32 -16.70
CA ALA A 67 -5.87 -5.15 -15.83
C ALA A 67 -4.92 -5.33 -14.63
N ILE A 68 -4.20 -4.26 -14.28
CA ILE A 68 -3.39 -4.18 -13.07
C ILE A 68 -4.19 -3.42 -12.01
N SER A 69 -4.48 -4.09 -10.90
CA SER A 69 -5.03 -3.47 -9.69
C SER A 69 -3.88 -2.94 -8.82
N ILE A 70 -3.88 -1.64 -8.54
CA ILE A 70 -2.91 -0.97 -7.66
C ILE A 70 -3.66 -0.51 -6.41
N PHE A 71 -3.33 -1.12 -5.26
CA PHE A 71 -4.05 -0.87 -4.01
C PHE A 71 -4.03 0.62 -3.63
N GLY A 72 -5.22 1.16 -3.31
CA GLY A 72 -5.40 2.58 -2.99
C GLY A 72 -5.30 3.52 -4.18
N LEU A 73 -4.93 3.07 -5.39
CA LEU A 73 -4.76 3.93 -6.56
C LEU A 73 -5.87 3.70 -7.60
N GLY A 74 -6.04 2.47 -8.10
CA GLY A 74 -7.03 2.16 -9.14
C GLY A 74 -6.80 0.83 -9.84
N SER A 75 -7.57 0.55 -10.90
CA SER A 75 -7.39 -0.60 -11.79
C SER A 75 -7.30 -0.14 -13.24
N TYR A 76 -6.25 -0.59 -13.95
CA TYR A 76 -5.86 -0.05 -15.25
C TYR A 76 -5.58 -1.17 -16.27
N GLU A 77 -6.26 -1.13 -17.42
CA GLU A 77 -6.09 -2.12 -18.50
C GLU A 77 -4.87 -1.83 -19.37
N ILE A 78 -4.05 -2.85 -19.61
CA ILE A 78 -2.81 -2.77 -20.39
C ILE A 78 -3.13 -2.81 -21.89
N ALA A 79 -2.82 -1.71 -22.59
CA ALA A 79 -2.83 -1.65 -24.04
C ALA A 79 -1.58 -2.26 -24.66
N ASP A 80 -0.42 -1.95 -24.07
CA ASP A 80 0.90 -2.43 -24.48
C ASP A 80 1.88 -2.33 -23.32
N ALA A 81 2.93 -3.16 -23.30
CA ALA A 81 3.94 -3.14 -22.24
C ALA A 81 5.30 -3.63 -22.73
N GLN A 82 6.35 -2.97 -22.25
CA GLN A 82 7.74 -3.39 -22.38
C GLN A 82 8.27 -3.74 -21.00
N TRP A 83 8.29 -5.04 -20.69
CA TRP A 83 8.79 -5.57 -19.43
C TRP A 83 10.28 -5.88 -19.50
N ASN A 84 11.01 -5.56 -18.45
CA ASN A 84 12.47 -5.69 -18.37
C ASN A 84 12.94 -7.03 -17.82
N PHE A 85 12.03 -7.85 -17.26
CA PHE A 85 12.38 -9.08 -16.56
C PHE A 85 11.48 -10.26 -16.97
N ASP A 86 12.12 -11.40 -17.25
CA ASP A 86 11.51 -12.71 -17.04
C ASP A 86 11.61 -13.15 -15.55
N GLN A 87 11.02 -14.30 -15.21
CA GLN A 87 11.03 -14.82 -13.82
C GLN A 87 12.45 -15.04 -13.27
N GLY A 88 13.39 -15.50 -14.10
CA GLY A 88 14.76 -15.76 -13.68
C GLY A 88 15.55 -14.46 -13.46
N GLN A 89 15.39 -13.50 -14.36
CA GLN A 89 15.97 -12.16 -14.21
C GLN A 89 15.40 -11.43 -13.00
N TYR A 90 14.10 -11.55 -12.74
CA TYR A 90 13.46 -10.99 -11.55
C TYR A 90 13.95 -11.65 -10.25
N MET A 91 14.17 -12.97 -10.24
CA MET A 91 14.80 -13.64 -9.10
C MET A 91 16.22 -13.11 -8.84
N ASN A 92 16.99 -12.82 -9.89
CA ASN A 92 18.32 -12.24 -9.74
C ASN A 92 18.26 -10.82 -9.17
N LEU A 93 17.33 -9.99 -9.62
CA LEU A 93 17.08 -8.68 -9.04
C LEU A 93 16.80 -8.75 -7.52
N ILE A 94 15.97 -9.70 -7.08
CA ILE A 94 15.71 -9.89 -5.64
C ILE A 94 16.99 -10.32 -4.90
N ARG A 95 17.80 -11.22 -5.47
CA ARG A 95 19.08 -11.63 -4.87
C ARG A 95 20.10 -10.49 -4.80
N ASP A 96 20.15 -9.66 -5.83
CA ASP A 96 21.02 -8.48 -5.86
C ASP A 96 20.56 -7.48 -4.80
N THR A 97 19.25 -7.32 -4.61
CA THR A 97 18.65 -6.51 -3.55
C THR A 97 19.04 -7.02 -2.15
N VAL A 98 18.95 -8.34 -1.90
CA VAL A 98 19.41 -8.94 -0.63
C VAL A 98 20.91 -8.72 -0.45
N THR A 99 21.70 -8.81 -1.51
CA THR A 99 23.15 -8.56 -1.47
C THR A 99 23.46 -7.09 -1.17
N GLN A 100 22.65 -6.15 -1.66
CA GLN A 100 22.80 -4.73 -1.34
C GLN A 100 22.49 -4.46 0.15
N LEU A 101 21.43 -5.06 0.68
CA LEU A 101 21.05 -4.93 2.10
C LEU A 101 22.04 -5.64 3.03
N ASN A 102 22.55 -6.80 2.62
CA ASN A 102 23.47 -7.63 3.38
C ASN A 102 24.64 -8.09 2.50
N PRO A 103 25.67 -7.25 2.30
CA PRO A 103 26.80 -7.56 1.40
C PRO A 103 27.60 -8.80 1.78
N SER A 104 27.51 -9.21 3.06
CA SER A 104 28.20 -10.40 3.56
C SER A 104 27.39 -11.68 3.42
N LEU A 105 26.10 -11.57 3.07
CA LEU A 105 25.13 -12.68 3.01
C LEU A 105 25.14 -13.55 4.28
N ARG A 106 25.29 -12.91 5.45
CA ARG A 106 25.31 -13.60 6.74
C ARG A 106 23.91 -13.66 7.33
N ASN A 107 23.61 -14.76 8.02
CA ASN A 107 22.31 -14.99 8.67
C ASN A 107 21.13 -14.95 7.68
N ILE A 108 21.34 -15.41 6.44
CA ILE A 108 20.24 -15.63 5.50
C ILE A 108 19.37 -16.75 6.05
N TYR A 109 18.10 -16.46 6.29
CA TYR A 109 17.15 -17.39 6.87
C TYR A 109 16.67 -18.38 5.82
N ARG A 110 16.47 -19.62 6.26
CA ARG A 110 15.87 -20.69 5.47
C ARG A 110 14.85 -21.39 6.33
N ILE A 111 13.61 -21.46 5.86
CA ILE A 111 12.51 -22.10 6.58
C ILE A 111 12.75 -23.61 6.54
N SER A 112 12.85 -24.24 7.71
CA SER A 112 13.01 -25.69 7.79
C SER A 112 11.70 -26.43 7.46
N GLU A 113 11.79 -27.69 7.05
CA GLU A 113 10.59 -28.51 6.79
C GLU A 113 9.76 -28.70 8.06
N GLU A 114 10.40 -28.84 9.22
CA GLU A 114 9.70 -28.91 10.51
C GLU A 114 8.94 -27.61 10.84
N GLU A 115 9.49 -26.44 10.48
CA GLU A 115 8.80 -25.16 10.63
C GLU A 115 7.58 -25.08 9.71
N LYS A 116 7.70 -25.50 8.45
CA LYS A 116 6.57 -25.58 7.51
C LYS A 116 5.47 -26.52 8.02
N GLU A 117 5.83 -27.72 8.46
CA GLU A 117 4.89 -28.69 9.05
C GLU A 117 4.18 -28.10 10.27
N LEU A 118 4.91 -27.41 11.14
CA LEU A 118 4.36 -26.79 12.33
C LEU A 118 3.37 -25.66 12.01
N TRP A 119 3.70 -24.80 11.04
CA TRP A 119 2.81 -23.72 10.60
C TRP A 119 1.57 -24.28 9.92
N ASN A 120 1.71 -25.30 9.08
CA ASN A 120 0.59 -26.00 8.46
C ASN A 120 -0.35 -26.63 9.48
N ALA A 121 0.19 -27.35 10.48
CA ALA A 121 -0.60 -27.95 11.56
C ALA A 121 -1.36 -26.90 12.38
N ARG A 122 -0.82 -25.69 12.48
CA ARG A 122 -1.43 -24.56 13.20
C ARG A 122 -2.27 -23.65 12.30
N LYS A 123 -2.30 -23.88 10.99
CA LYS A 123 -2.94 -23.00 9.99
C LYS A 123 -2.46 -21.55 10.10
N VAL A 124 -1.15 -21.37 10.25
CA VAL A 124 -0.51 -20.04 10.36
C VAL A 124 0.09 -19.68 9.01
N LEU A 125 -0.31 -18.53 8.48
CA LEU A 125 0.33 -17.86 7.36
C LEU A 125 1.01 -16.61 7.89
N HIS A 126 2.33 -16.48 7.69
CA HIS A 126 3.04 -15.27 8.07
C HIS A 126 3.00 -14.28 6.91
N SER A 127 2.50 -13.08 7.18
CA SER A 127 2.47 -11.97 6.23
C SER A 127 2.62 -10.68 7.04
N PRO A 128 3.86 -10.35 7.46
CA PRO A 128 4.10 -9.18 8.28
C PRO A 128 3.73 -7.91 7.52
N LYS A 129 3.20 -6.91 8.22
CA LYS A 129 3.01 -5.58 7.64
C LYS A 129 4.32 -4.81 7.78
N PRO A 130 4.96 -4.34 6.69
CA PRO A 130 6.15 -3.50 6.79
C PRO A 130 5.79 -2.13 7.37
N GLU A 131 6.75 -1.50 8.04
CA GLU A 131 6.67 -0.10 8.47
C GLU A 131 7.72 0.68 7.69
N ASP A 132 7.29 1.74 6.98
CA ASP A 132 8.24 2.65 6.35
C ASP A 132 8.98 3.44 7.46
N PHE A 133 10.27 3.68 7.27
CA PHE A 133 11.05 4.52 8.18
C PHE A 133 12.14 5.28 7.43
N ARG A 134 12.69 6.31 8.06
CA ARG A 134 13.89 7.01 7.61
C ARG A 134 14.89 7.16 8.75
N VAL A 135 16.17 7.04 8.43
CA VAL A 135 17.25 7.29 9.38
C VAL A 135 17.47 8.80 9.47
N THR A 136 17.43 9.34 10.67
CA THR A 136 17.70 10.77 10.94
C THR A 136 19.12 10.98 11.47
N HIS A 137 19.62 10.02 12.25
CA HIS A 137 20.99 10.04 12.78
C HIS A 137 21.57 8.63 12.76
N GLU A 138 22.68 8.46 12.05
CA GLU A 138 23.41 7.18 11.98
C GLU A 138 24.03 6.80 13.33
N ILE A 139 24.57 7.78 14.05
CA ILE A 139 25.14 7.58 15.37
C ILE A 139 24.00 7.47 16.38
N GLY A 140 23.81 6.28 16.95
CA GLY A 140 22.66 5.97 17.84
C GLY A 140 21.48 5.35 17.11
N TYR A 141 21.48 5.42 15.77
CA TYR A 141 20.47 4.84 14.88
C TYR A 141 19.04 5.34 15.18
N ASP A 142 18.89 6.67 15.17
CA ASP A 142 17.59 7.30 15.39
C ASP A 142 16.78 7.27 14.10
N THR A 143 15.61 6.64 14.17
CA THR A 143 14.70 6.49 13.04
C THR A 143 13.38 7.21 13.29
N VAL A 144 12.74 7.60 12.20
CA VAL A 144 11.41 8.19 12.21
C VAL A 144 10.48 7.33 11.36
N ALA A 145 9.37 6.92 11.96
CA ALA A 145 8.35 6.12 11.29
C ALA A 145 7.63 6.94 10.21
N GLY A 146 7.26 6.26 9.13
CA GLY A 146 6.52 6.80 8.00
C GLY A 146 5.36 5.91 7.58
N GLN A 147 4.49 6.46 6.76
CA GLN A 147 3.39 5.77 6.09
C GLN A 147 3.21 6.35 4.70
N GLY A 148 2.85 5.52 3.73
CA GLY A 148 2.72 5.97 2.36
C GLY A 148 1.83 5.12 1.48
N PHE A 149 1.51 5.68 0.32
CA PHE A 149 0.69 5.11 -0.72
C PHE A 149 1.30 5.39 -2.10
N THR A 150 0.68 4.83 -3.13
CA THR A 150 1.17 4.93 -4.51
C THR A 150 0.35 5.92 -5.33
N ALA A 151 1.01 6.65 -6.23
CA ALA A 151 0.40 7.59 -7.16
C ALA A 151 1.12 7.56 -8.51
N PHE A 152 0.54 8.16 -9.55
CA PHE A 152 1.28 8.49 -10.76
C PHE A 152 1.86 9.91 -10.66
N MET A 153 3.06 10.11 -11.20
CA MET A 153 3.74 11.40 -11.23
C MET A 153 4.29 11.73 -12.61
N LYS A 154 3.98 12.92 -13.11
CA LYS A 154 4.66 13.52 -14.27
C LYS A 154 6.04 14.00 -13.86
N HIS A 155 7.08 13.51 -14.52
CA HIS A 155 8.45 13.91 -14.26
C HIS A 155 9.26 13.83 -15.56
N GLU A 156 10.01 14.90 -15.87
CA GLU A 156 10.89 15.00 -17.05
C GLU A 156 10.25 14.51 -18.38
N GLY A 157 8.96 14.83 -18.58
CA GLY A 157 8.24 14.47 -19.81
C GLY A 157 7.74 13.02 -19.89
N LYS A 158 7.91 12.23 -18.82
CA LYS A 158 7.34 10.88 -18.66
C LYS A 158 6.41 10.83 -17.46
N ASN A 159 5.66 9.74 -17.35
CA ASN A 159 4.88 9.44 -16.16
C ASN A 159 5.48 8.23 -15.44
N TYR A 160 5.50 8.28 -14.11
CA TYR A 160 6.07 7.23 -13.28
C TYR A 160 5.05 6.79 -12.23
N LEU A 161 5.06 5.51 -11.90
CA LEU A 161 4.50 5.06 -10.62
C LEU A 161 5.47 5.45 -9.52
N VAL A 162 4.97 6.13 -8.48
CA VAL A 162 5.78 6.61 -7.36
C VAL A 162 5.13 6.23 -6.04
N ARG A 163 5.95 5.99 -5.01
CA ARG A 163 5.50 5.81 -3.63
C ARG A 163 5.72 7.11 -2.86
N ILE A 164 4.65 7.69 -2.33
CA ILE A 164 4.70 8.92 -1.52
C ILE A 164 4.59 8.50 -0.05
N VAL A 165 5.61 8.84 0.74
CA VAL A 165 5.68 8.51 2.17
C VAL A 165 5.76 9.79 2.98
N VAL A 166 4.83 9.96 3.92
CA VAL A 166 4.91 11.00 4.95
C VAL A 166 5.54 10.42 6.21
N TYR A 167 6.42 11.19 6.84
CA TYR A 167 7.12 10.85 8.07
C TYR A 167 6.58 11.63 9.25
N LYS A 168 6.74 11.08 10.45
CA LYS A 168 6.24 11.69 11.70
C LYS A 168 6.80 13.10 11.97
N ASP A 169 7.94 13.44 11.38
CA ASP A 169 8.59 14.74 11.47
C ASP A 169 8.27 15.68 10.29
N ASP A 170 7.13 15.47 9.64
CA ASP A 170 6.53 16.33 8.60
C ASP A 170 7.24 16.31 7.24
N ALA A 171 8.32 15.54 7.09
CA ALA A 171 8.92 15.29 5.78
C ALA A 171 8.00 14.41 4.91
N VAL A 172 7.84 14.77 3.63
CA VAL A 172 7.20 13.92 2.63
C VAL A 172 8.21 13.57 1.57
N VAL A 173 8.39 12.28 1.30
CA VAL A 173 9.35 11.80 0.31
C VAL A 173 8.62 11.02 -0.77
N CYS A 174 8.90 11.38 -2.01
CA CYS A 174 8.45 10.68 -3.20
C CYS A 174 9.57 9.77 -3.69
N TYR A 175 9.33 8.46 -3.67
CA TYR A 175 10.28 7.42 -4.04
C TYR A 175 9.94 6.82 -5.42
N ASN A 176 10.99 6.67 -6.23
CA ASN A 176 11.05 5.86 -7.43
C ASN A 176 12.51 5.40 -7.61
N SER A 177 12.79 4.23 -8.19
CA SER A 177 14.20 3.80 -8.31
C SER A 177 15.08 4.70 -9.18
N PHE A 178 14.51 5.59 -10.00
CA PHE A 178 15.28 6.55 -10.80
C PHE A 178 15.51 7.88 -10.09
N PHE A 179 14.68 8.24 -9.11
CA PHE A 179 14.76 9.53 -8.42
C PHE A 179 14.08 9.49 -7.05
N THR A 180 14.58 10.33 -6.15
CA THR A 180 13.97 10.58 -4.84
C THR A 180 13.87 12.07 -4.64
N TYR A 181 12.68 12.55 -4.29
CA TYR A 181 12.44 13.96 -3.97
C TYR A 181 11.79 14.12 -2.61
N GLU A 182 12.29 15.07 -1.84
CA GLU A 182 11.72 15.47 -0.57
C GLU A 182 10.92 16.77 -0.77
N TYR A 183 9.75 16.83 -0.15
CA TYR A 183 8.81 17.93 -0.20
C TYR A 183 8.33 18.26 1.22
N SER A 184 7.88 19.50 1.41
CA SER A 184 7.03 19.82 2.56
C SER A 184 5.59 19.41 2.29
N ILE A 185 4.81 19.24 3.36
CA ILE A 185 3.39 18.87 3.28
C ILE A 185 2.57 19.87 2.45
N GLU A 186 2.90 21.16 2.47
CA GLU A 186 2.24 22.21 1.67
C GLU A 186 2.60 22.08 0.20
N SER A 187 3.88 21.86 -0.10
CA SER A 187 4.39 21.71 -1.47
C SER A 187 3.76 20.50 -2.18
N VAL A 188 3.50 19.41 -1.44
CA VAL A 188 2.84 18.21 -2.01
C VAL A 188 1.41 18.52 -2.45
N LYS A 189 0.71 19.40 -1.74
CA LYS A 189 -0.64 19.82 -2.16
C LYS A 189 -0.61 20.45 -3.55
N GLU A 190 0.38 21.30 -3.82
CA GLU A 190 0.53 21.94 -5.14
C GLU A 190 0.77 20.91 -6.26
N LEU A 191 1.42 19.78 -5.97
CA LEU A 191 1.61 18.71 -6.96
C LEU A 191 0.29 18.06 -7.38
N TRP A 192 -0.62 17.86 -6.42
CA TRP A 192 -1.98 17.36 -6.68
C TRP A 192 -2.83 18.40 -7.39
N ASP A 193 -2.87 19.64 -6.87
CA ASP A 193 -3.66 20.74 -7.43
C ASP A 193 -3.28 21.02 -8.89
N ASN A 194 -1.99 20.92 -9.24
CA ASN A 194 -1.49 21.10 -10.61
C ASN A 194 -1.50 19.84 -11.47
N LYS A 195 -2.03 18.71 -10.98
CA LYS A 195 -2.06 17.41 -11.66
C LYS A 195 -0.68 16.94 -12.14
N VAL A 196 0.37 17.28 -11.38
CA VAL A 196 1.70 16.67 -11.50
C VAL A 196 1.61 15.26 -10.93
N LEU A 197 0.99 15.13 -9.76
CA LEU A 197 0.49 13.87 -9.22
C LEU A 197 -0.93 13.62 -9.70
N PHE A 198 -1.26 12.38 -10.05
CA PHE A 198 -2.57 12.02 -10.57
C PHE A 198 -2.90 10.53 -10.33
N THR A 199 -4.18 10.21 -10.43
CA THR A 199 -4.73 8.85 -10.23
C THR A 199 -5.45 8.31 -11.46
N SER A 200 -5.89 9.18 -12.37
CA SER A 200 -6.69 8.82 -13.54
C SER A 200 -6.28 9.63 -14.77
N PHE A 201 -6.66 9.14 -15.95
CA PHE A 201 -6.36 9.71 -17.26
C PHE A 201 -7.48 9.36 -18.26
N GLU A 202 -7.67 10.20 -19.29
CA GLU A 202 -8.74 10.05 -20.28
C GLU A 202 -8.26 9.39 -21.59
N GLU A 203 -6.96 9.49 -21.88
CA GLU A 203 -6.34 8.94 -23.08
C GLU A 203 -5.29 7.88 -22.71
N PRO A 204 -4.97 6.94 -23.62
CA PRO A 204 -3.94 5.95 -23.37
C PRO A 204 -2.63 6.59 -22.89
N THR A 205 -2.17 6.17 -21.72
CA THR A 205 -1.09 6.85 -21.01
C THR A 205 0.03 5.86 -20.70
N ALA A 206 1.24 6.18 -21.15
CA ALA A 206 2.46 5.44 -20.80
C ALA A 206 2.92 5.80 -19.38
N ILE A 207 3.11 4.79 -18.54
CA ILE A 207 3.60 4.88 -17.17
C ILE A 207 4.81 3.95 -17.02
N VAL A 208 5.90 4.47 -16.47
CA VAL A 208 7.05 3.68 -16.04
C VAL A 208 6.75 3.08 -14.67
N LEU A 209 6.64 1.76 -14.60
CA LEU A 209 6.44 1.01 -13.37
C LEU A 209 7.79 0.66 -12.75
N ASP A 210 8.49 1.71 -12.30
CA ASP A 210 9.83 1.62 -11.73
C ASP A 210 10.75 0.79 -12.67
N HIS A 211 11.55 -0.15 -12.18
CA HIS A 211 12.43 -0.96 -13.01
C HIS A 211 11.71 -2.09 -13.75
N LEU A 212 10.45 -2.44 -13.42
CA LEU A 212 9.74 -3.54 -14.07
C LEU A 212 9.57 -3.31 -15.57
N GLY A 213 9.30 -2.07 -15.98
CA GLY A 213 9.06 -1.77 -17.37
C GLY A 213 8.22 -0.51 -17.60
N GLU A 214 7.96 -0.23 -18.87
CA GLU A 214 7.06 0.84 -19.30
C GLU A 214 5.77 0.22 -19.85
N VAL A 215 4.63 0.70 -19.34
CA VAL A 215 3.30 0.17 -19.65
C VAL A 215 2.43 1.29 -20.19
N THR A 216 1.77 1.07 -21.31
CA THR A 216 0.71 1.95 -21.78
C THR A 216 -0.64 1.41 -21.33
N PHE A 217 -1.30 2.13 -20.44
CA PHE A 217 -2.67 1.82 -20.04
C PHE A 217 -3.68 2.45 -21.01
N SER A 218 -4.79 1.77 -21.29
CA SER A 218 -5.85 2.25 -22.18
C SER A 218 -7.14 2.62 -21.47
N VAL A 219 -7.53 1.85 -20.45
CA VAL A 219 -8.81 2.02 -19.75
C VAL A 219 -8.57 2.09 -18.25
N VAL A 220 -9.13 3.12 -17.62
CA VAL A 220 -9.26 3.21 -16.17
C VAL A 220 -10.58 2.54 -15.78
N GLN A 221 -10.53 1.37 -15.14
CA GLN A 221 -11.75 0.69 -14.67
C GLN A 221 -12.36 1.42 -13.47
N TYR A 222 -11.49 1.84 -12.56
CA TYR A 222 -11.78 2.77 -11.47
C TYR A 222 -10.47 3.41 -11.03
N ALA A 223 -10.56 4.58 -10.42
CA ALA A 223 -9.45 5.25 -9.77
C ALA A 223 -9.93 5.93 -8.49
N SER A 224 -9.01 6.06 -7.55
CA SER A 224 -9.19 6.92 -6.38
C SER A 224 -9.34 8.38 -6.80
N GLU A 225 -10.20 9.10 -6.08
CA GLU A 225 -10.41 10.52 -6.31
C GLU A 225 -9.14 11.30 -5.99
N ILE A 226 -8.78 12.24 -6.86
CA ILE A 226 -7.52 12.99 -6.71
C ILE A 226 -7.52 13.86 -5.45
N ASN A 227 -8.69 14.37 -5.06
CA ASN A 227 -8.84 15.21 -3.87
C ASN A 227 -8.63 14.41 -2.58
N ASP A 228 -9.05 13.15 -2.56
CA ASP A 228 -8.92 12.24 -1.42
C ASP A 228 -7.45 11.96 -1.07
N LYS A 229 -6.56 11.97 -2.07
CA LYS A 229 -5.14 11.61 -1.90
C LYS A 229 -4.39 12.52 -0.94
N TYR A 230 -4.72 13.81 -0.93
CA TYR A 230 -4.11 14.74 0.00
C TYR A 230 -4.64 14.52 1.42
N ASP A 231 -5.94 14.25 1.56
CA ASP A 231 -6.58 13.99 2.84
C ASP A 231 -6.09 12.66 3.46
N GLU A 232 -5.88 11.62 2.64
CA GLU A 232 -5.20 10.38 3.02
C GLU A 232 -3.80 10.66 3.60
N LEU A 233 -3.01 11.49 2.92
CA LEU A 233 -1.66 11.86 3.37
C LEU A 233 -1.70 12.57 4.74
N GLN A 234 -2.65 13.49 4.92
CA GLN A 234 -2.87 14.19 6.19
C GLN A 234 -3.27 13.22 7.31
N ASP A 235 -4.15 12.27 7.02
CA ASP A 235 -4.59 11.27 8.00
C ASP A 235 -3.47 10.29 8.38
N MET A 236 -2.61 9.91 7.44
CA MET A 236 -1.40 9.15 7.73
C MET A 236 -0.47 9.91 8.69
N LEU A 237 -0.29 11.22 8.47
CA LEU A 237 0.51 12.07 9.36
C LEU A 237 -0.11 12.20 10.77
N LYS A 238 -1.42 12.45 10.86
CA LYS A 238 -2.14 12.47 12.15
C LYS A 238 -1.94 11.16 12.91
N LYS A 239 -2.10 10.03 12.22
CA LYS A 239 -1.91 8.70 12.80
C LYS A 239 -0.48 8.49 13.32
N LEU A 240 0.54 8.92 12.57
CA LEU A 240 1.94 8.88 13.01
C LEU A 240 2.20 9.75 14.24
N LYS A 241 1.48 10.86 14.38
CA LYS A 241 1.49 11.76 15.54
C LYS A 241 0.64 11.25 16.72
N GLY A 242 -0.16 10.19 16.53
CA GLY A 242 -1.06 9.66 17.55
C GLY A 242 -2.36 10.45 17.69
N GLU A 243 -2.69 11.27 16.69
CA GLU A 243 -3.93 12.02 16.58
C GLU A 243 -5.02 11.17 15.91
N LYS A 244 -6.29 11.55 16.09
CA LYS A 244 -7.42 10.83 15.51
C LYS A 244 -7.50 11.07 14.00
N THR A 245 -7.69 10.00 13.22
CA THR A 245 -7.93 10.10 11.77
C THR A 245 -9.38 10.50 11.47
N SER A 246 -9.68 10.86 10.22
CA SER A 246 -11.06 11.12 9.76
C SER A 246 -11.96 9.93 10.03
N LEU A 247 -11.49 8.70 9.77
CA LEU A 247 -12.21 7.45 10.01
C LEU A 247 -12.55 7.26 11.50
N GLU A 248 -11.62 7.54 12.40
CA GLU A 248 -11.85 7.44 13.85
C GLU A 248 -12.81 8.53 14.36
N LEU A 249 -12.69 9.76 13.83
CA LEU A 249 -13.61 10.85 14.13
C LEU A 249 -15.03 10.57 13.62
N CYS A 250 -15.17 9.96 12.44
CA CYS A 250 -16.45 9.55 11.88
C CYS A 250 -17.09 8.44 12.70
N ARG A 251 -16.33 7.40 13.10
CA ARG A 251 -16.83 6.36 14.03
C ARG A 251 -17.28 6.94 15.36
N GLN A 252 -16.53 7.91 15.90
CA GLN A 252 -16.94 8.60 17.12
C GLN A 252 -18.27 9.34 16.93
N ALA A 253 -18.42 10.11 15.86
CA ALA A 253 -19.67 10.82 15.56
C ALA A 253 -20.86 9.85 15.37
N TYR A 254 -20.59 8.67 14.81
CA TYR A 254 -21.58 7.62 14.67
C TYR A 254 -22.03 7.07 16.03
N TYR A 255 -21.10 6.80 16.95
CA TYR A 255 -21.47 6.39 18.31
C TYR A 255 -22.22 7.48 19.08
N GLU A 256 -21.81 8.75 18.94
CA GLU A 256 -22.52 9.88 19.54
C GLU A 256 -23.98 9.98 19.03
N TYR A 257 -24.21 9.73 17.74
CA TYR A 257 -25.58 9.65 17.19
C TYR A 257 -26.37 8.46 17.75
N LEU A 258 -25.74 7.29 17.92
CA LEU A 258 -26.44 6.12 18.49
C LEU A 258 -26.82 6.32 19.96
N GLU A 259 -26.01 7.06 20.72
CA GLU A 259 -26.30 7.40 22.12
C GLU A 259 -27.40 8.46 22.23
N ASP A 260 -27.38 9.48 21.37
CA ASP A 260 -28.38 10.55 21.31
C ASP A 260 -28.79 10.85 19.85
N PRO A 261 -29.82 10.15 19.34
CA PRO A 261 -30.33 10.38 17.98
C PRO A 261 -31.00 11.74 17.85
N SER A 262 -30.22 12.75 17.51
CA SER A 262 -30.67 14.14 17.31
C SER A 262 -30.23 14.67 15.94
N GLU A 263 -30.95 15.65 15.42
CA GLU A 263 -30.57 16.34 14.17
C GLU A 263 -29.17 16.98 14.25
N PHE A 264 -28.77 17.41 15.45
CA PHE A 264 -27.43 17.93 15.69
C PHE A 264 -26.36 16.86 15.49
N ASN A 265 -26.53 15.69 16.10
CA ASN A 265 -25.58 14.58 15.97
C ASN A 265 -25.61 13.98 14.55
N ARG A 266 -26.77 13.98 13.87
CA ARG A 266 -26.90 13.56 12.47
C ARG A 266 -26.09 14.46 11.54
N ALA A 267 -26.25 15.79 11.68
CA ALA A 267 -25.50 16.76 10.87
C ALA A 267 -23.99 16.66 11.12
N ARG A 268 -23.57 16.43 12.37
CA ARG A 268 -22.16 16.21 12.72
C ARG A 268 -21.62 14.90 12.15
N LEU A 269 -22.40 13.82 12.16
CA LEU A 269 -22.03 12.58 11.50
C LEU A 269 -21.84 12.78 9.99
N GLN A 270 -22.77 13.49 9.34
CA GLN A 270 -22.66 13.83 7.92
C GLN A 270 -21.36 14.59 7.63
N GLU A 271 -21.06 15.64 8.40
CA GLU A 271 -19.83 16.43 8.27
C GLU A 271 -18.58 15.54 8.39
N LYS A 272 -18.54 14.63 9.37
CA LYS A 272 -17.38 13.74 9.55
C LYS A 272 -17.29 12.63 8.49
N TYR A 273 -18.42 12.16 7.99
CA TYR A 273 -18.48 11.15 6.94
C TYR A 273 -17.96 11.69 5.60
N GLU A 274 -18.32 12.93 5.25
CA GLU A 274 -17.85 13.58 4.02
C GLU A 274 -16.33 13.82 4.02
N LEU A 275 -15.70 13.95 5.19
CA LEU A 275 -14.25 14.07 5.35
C LEU A 275 -13.50 12.73 5.23
N VAL A 276 -14.18 11.59 5.25
CA VAL A 276 -13.54 10.29 5.02
C VAL A 276 -13.39 10.08 3.51
N PRO A 277 -12.17 9.79 3.00
CA PRO A 277 -11.95 9.43 1.61
C PRO A 277 -12.93 8.36 1.12
N GLU A 278 -13.50 8.51 -0.07
CA GLU A 278 -14.63 7.70 -0.53
C GLU A 278 -14.31 6.20 -0.51
N HIS A 279 -13.15 5.84 -1.04
CA HIS A 279 -12.67 4.46 -1.09
C HIS A 279 -12.31 3.89 0.29
N GLU A 280 -12.16 4.72 1.33
CA GLU A 280 -11.94 4.27 2.71
C GLU A 280 -13.25 4.12 3.50
N ARG A 281 -14.36 4.71 3.04
CA ARG A 281 -15.67 4.63 3.74
C ARG A 281 -16.14 3.20 3.92
N MET A 282 -15.77 2.29 3.02
CA MET A 282 -16.08 0.87 3.16
C MET A 282 -15.52 0.22 4.45
N PHE A 283 -14.51 0.83 5.07
CA PHE A 283 -13.92 0.37 6.33
C PHE A 283 -14.62 0.95 7.58
N LEU A 284 -15.65 1.78 7.45
CA LEU A 284 -16.35 2.39 8.60
C LEU A 284 -17.13 1.35 9.44
N GLY A 285 -17.67 0.31 8.81
CA GLY A 285 -18.31 -0.83 9.47
C GLY A 285 -17.58 -2.16 9.24
N ASP A 286 -18.31 -3.27 9.34
CA ASP A 286 -17.77 -4.60 9.09
C ASP A 286 -17.84 -4.99 7.59
N MET A 287 -17.36 -6.19 7.24
CA MET A 287 -17.28 -6.64 5.84
C MET A 287 -18.65 -6.70 5.14
N ASP A 288 -19.73 -6.94 5.89
CA ASP A 288 -21.08 -7.11 5.36
C ASP A 288 -21.81 -5.76 5.25
N SER A 289 -21.71 -4.95 6.30
CA SER A 289 -22.44 -3.68 6.42
C SER A 289 -21.70 -2.49 5.80
N ARG A 290 -20.36 -2.51 5.76
CA ARG A 290 -19.53 -1.39 5.28
C ARG A 290 -20.00 -0.07 5.88
N ASP A 291 -20.38 0.91 5.08
CA ASP A 291 -20.91 2.20 5.51
C ASP A 291 -22.44 2.32 5.36
N SER A 292 -23.16 1.24 5.05
CA SER A 292 -24.61 1.28 4.79
C SER A 292 -25.40 1.94 5.92
N ASP A 293 -25.07 1.66 7.18
CA ASP A 293 -25.77 2.23 8.33
C ASP A 293 -25.47 3.74 8.50
N TYR A 294 -24.27 4.18 8.12
CA TYR A 294 -23.91 5.60 8.09
C TYR A 294 -24.75 6.32 7.04
N VAL A 295 -24.80 5.77 5.82
CA VAL A 295 -25.60 6.31 4.71
C VAL A 295 -27.09 6.35 5.07
N ARG A 296 -27.62 5.31 5.72
CA ARG A 296 -29.00 5.28 6.22
C ARG A 296 -29.26 6.41 7.21
N ILE A 297 -28.42 6.57 8.23
CA ILE A 297 -28.61 7.63 9.23
C ILE A 297 -28.58 9.02 8.59
N ILE A 298 -27.65 9.25 7.66
CA ILE A 298 -27.47 10.56 7.02
C ILE A 298 -28.64 10.89 6.09
N ASN A 299 -29.03 9.96 5.22
CA ASN A 299 -29.97 10.22 4.12
C ASN A 299 -31.41 9.79 4.41
N TYR A 300 -31.61 8.79 5.27
CA TYR A 300 -32.90 8.15 5.55
C TYR A 300 -33.11 7.96 7.07
N PRO A 301 -33.09 9.04 7.88
CA PRO A 301 -33.09 8.95 9.34
C PRO A 301 -34.33 8.25 9.92
N ASP A 302 -35.45 8.27 9.19
CA ASP A 302 -36.72 7.63 9.59
C ASP A 302 -36.73 6.11 9.38
N GLU A 303 -35.84 5.57 8.53
CA GLU A 303 -35.74 4.13 8.30
C GLU A 303 -34.97 3.48 9.45
N LYS A 304 -35.60 2.54 10.16
CA LYS A 304 -34.92 1.81 11.25
C LYS A 304 -34.09 0.67 10.68
N ARG A 305 -32.96 0.39 11.31
CA ARG A 305 -32.14 -0.79 11.03
C ARG A 305 -32.97 -2.06 11.23
N GLU A 306 -33.08 -2.89 10.20
CA GLU A 306 -33.57 -4.26 10.36
C GLU A 306 -32.55 -5.04 11.19
N VAL A 307 -33.03 -5.68 12.26
CA VAL A 307 -32.21 -6.41 13.24
C VAL A 307 -32.39 -7.91 13.06
#